data_AF-K1ZU14-F1
#
_entry.id   AF-K1ZU14-F1
#
_cell.length_a   1.000
_cell.length_b   1.000
_cell.length_c   1.000
_cell.angle_alpha   90.00
_cell.angle_beta   90.00
_cell.angle_gamma   90.00
#
_symmetry.space_group_name_H-M   'P 1'
#
loop_
_entity.id
_entity.type
_entity.pdbx_description
1 polymer ?
#
loop_
_entity_poly.entity_id
_entity_poly.type
_entity_poly.pdbx_seq_one_letter_code
_entity_poly.pdbx_strand_id
1 'polypeptide(L)' 'DGNYRVQVDARKQNGQKVGASSVIEGVVSDVVFASGGTIITINGKPYSIDQVIGVKQTI' A
#
# COMPACT_ATOMS: atom_id res chain seq x y z
N ASP A 1 12.00 -2.98 -18.72
CA ASP A 1 11.14 -3.17 -17.54
C ASP A 1 11.79 -4.10 -16.54
N GLY A 2 11.81 -3.72 -15.26
CA GLY A 2 12.43 -4.48 -14.19
C GLY A 2 11.72 -4.23 -12.86
N ASN A 3 11.71 -5.24 -12.00
CA ASN A 3 11.12 -5.11 -10.67
C ASN A 3 12.15 -4.51 -9.71
N TYR A 4 11.82 -3.38 -9.09
CA TYR A 4 12.65 -2.73 -8.07
C TYR A 4 12.02 -2.91 -6.70
N ARG A 5 12.86 -3.18 -5.69
CA ARG A 5 12.44 -3.23 -4.29
C ARG A 5 12.84 -1.94 -3.62
N VAL A 6 11.86 -1.15 -3.17
CA VAL A 6 12.09 0.01 -2.32
C VAL A 6 12.01 -0.45 -0.86
N GLN A 7 13.05 -0.17 -0.09
CA GLN A 7 13.07 -0.39 1.36
C GLN A 7 13.23 0.97 2.04
N VAL A 8 12.23 1.36 2.84
CA VAL A 8 12.27 2.58 3.66
C VAL A 8 12.68 2.19 5.07
N ASP A 9 13.78 2.77 5.57
CA ASP A 9 14.22 2.65 6.96
C ASP A 9 13.97 3.99 7.67
N ALA A 10 13.00 4.06 8.58
CA ALA A 10 12.81 5.25 9.41
C ALA A 10 13.58 5.11 10.73
N ARG A 11 14.25 6.18 11.16
CA ARG A 11 14.98 6.24 12.43
C ARG A 11 14.59 7.51 13.19
N LYS A 12 14.47 7.40 14.51
CA LYS A 12 14.33 8.55 15.41
C LYS A 12 15.65 9.33 15.47
N GLN A 13 15.61 10.57 15.98
CA GLN A 13 16.79 11.43 16.12
C GLN A 13 17.92 10.81 16.97
N ASN A 14 17.58 9.86 17.86
CA ASN A 14 18.53 9.09 18.66
C ASN A 14 19.09 7.83 17.95
N GLY A 15 18.81 7.64 16.65
CA GLY A 15 19.28 6.52 15.85
C GLY A 15 18.44 5.23 15.95
N GLN A 16 17.43 5.18 16.82
CA GLN A 16 16.57 4.01 16.97
C GLN A 16 15.71 3.79 15.71
N LYS A 17 15.74 2.58 15.14
CA LYS A 17 14.83 2.19 14.05
C LYS A 17 13.39 2.24 14.56
N VAL A 18 12.53 2.90 13.79
CA VAL A 18 11.07 2.84 13.94
C VAL A 18 10.52 2.11 12.73
N GLY A 19 9.49 1.28 12.93
CA GLY A 19 8.83 0.59 11.82
C GLY A 19 8.36 1.63 10.80
N ALA A 20 8.96 1.61 9.61
CA ALA A 20 8.51 2.41 8.49
C ALA A 20 7.50 1.59 7.71
N SER A 21 6.21 1.96 7.78
CA SER A 21 5.26 1.54 6.75
C SER A 21 5.50 2.42 5.51
N SER A 22 5.74 1.78 4.37
CA SER A 22 5.76 2.49 3.09
C SER A 22 4.33 2.54 2.57
N VAL A 23 3.80 3.74 2.35
CA VAL A 23 2.50 3.92 1.70
C VAL A 23 2.74 4.02 0.20
N ILE A 24 1.97 3.27 -0.58
CA ILE A 24 1.97 3.36 -2.03
C ILE A 24 0.67 4.07 -2.41
N GLU A 25 0.79 5.24 -3.04
CA GLU A 25 -0.33 5.88 -3.69
C GLU A 25 -0.59 5.21 -5.04
N GLY A 26 -1.86 5.01 -5.37
CA GLY A 26 -2.25 4.47 -6.66
C GLY A 26 -3.75 4.57 -6.89
N VAL A 27 -4.13 4.37 -8.13
CA VAL A 27 -5.55 4.35 -8.54
C VAL A 27 -6.05 2.92 -8.44
N VAL A 28 -7.22 2.76 -7.84
CA VAL A 28 -7.92 1.47 -7.85
C VAL A 28 -8.42 1.20 -9.25
N SER A 29 -7.98 0.10 -9.87
CA SER A 29 -8.40 -0.30 -11.21
C SER A 29 -9.48 -1.37 -11.21
N ASP A 30 -9.59 -2.16 -10.13
CA ASP A 30 -10.55 -3.26 -10.03
C ASP A 30 -10.86 -3.59 -8.56
N VAL A 31 -12.05 -4.13 -8.30
CA VAL A 31 -12.53 -4.54 -6.96
C VAL A 31 -13.24 -5.88 -7.06
N VAL A 32 -12.76 -6.86 -6.30
CA VAL A 32 -13.29 -8.23 -6.26
C VAL A 32 -13.72 -8.60 -4.84
N PHE A 33 -14.96 -9.05 -4.71
CA PHE A 33 -15.49 -9.58 -3.46
C PHE A 33 -15.37 -11.10 -3.45
N ALA A 34 -14.53 -11.63 -2.55
CA ALA A 34 -14.34 -13.07 -2.37
C ALA A 34 -14.82 -13.51 -0.98
N SER A 35 -15.08 -14.81 -0.79
CA SER A 35 -15.54 -15.36 0.49
C SER A 35 -14.56 -15.14 1.66
N GLY A 36 -13.29 -14.79 1.38
CA GLY A 36 -12.25 -14.48 2.36
C GLY A 36 -11.96 -12.99 2.54
N GLY A 37 -12.72 -12.09 1.90
CA GLY A 37 -12.52 -10.64 2.00
C GLY A 37 -12.62 -9.89 0.66
N THR A 38 -12.48 -8.57 0.73
CA THR A 38 -12.47 -7.71 -0.46
C THR A 38 -11.03 -7.48 -0.91
N ILE A 39 -10.75 -7.79 -2.17
CA ILE A 39 -9.46 -7.55 -2.82
C ILE A 39 -9.62 -6.39 -3.79
N ILE A 40 -8.67 -5.46 -3.74
CA ILE A 40 -8.59 -4.32 -4.66
C ILE A 40 -7.31 -4.41 -5.48
N THR A 41 -7.36 -4.00 -6.74
CA THR A 41 -6.17 -3.89 -7.58
C THR A 41 -5.71 -2.44 -7.63
N ILE A 42 -4.49 -2.18 -7.18
CA ILE A 42 -3.85 -0.86 -7.21
C ILE A 42 -2.59 -0.96 -8.07
N ASN A 43 -2.48 -0.12 -9.11
CA ASN A 43 -1.35 -0.13 -10.04
C ASN A 43 -1.04 -1.55 -10.61
N GLY A 44 -2.09 -2.34 -10.89
CA GLY A 44 -1.96 -3.69 -11.44
C GLY A 44 -1.56 -4.79 -10.43
N LYS A 45 -1.51 -4.49 -9.13
CA LYS A 45 -1.22 -5.48 -8.08
C LYS A 45 -2.41 -5.65 -7.13
N PRO A 46 -2.72 -6.88 -6.70
CA PRO A 46 -3.81 -7.12 -5.76
C PRO A 46 -3.38 -6.83 -4.31
N TYR A 47 -4.28 -6.21 -3.55
CA TYR A 47 -4.14 -5.88 -2.13
C TYR A 47 -5.44 -6.19 -1.39
N SER A 48 -5.36 -6.52 -0.10
CA SER A 48 -6.57 -6.60 0.74
C SER A 48 -7.04 -5.19 1.07
N ILE A 49 -8.37 -4.97 1.13
CA ILE A 49 -8.92 -3.67 1.49
C ILE A 49 -8.49 -3.22 2.90
N ASP A 50 -8.20 -4.16 3.80
CA ASP A 50 -7.71 -3.88 5.17
C ASP A 50 -6.31 -3.24 5.18
N GLN A 51 -5.59 -3.27 4.05
CA GLN A 51 -4.29 -2.63 3.90
C GLN A 51 -4.40 -1.17 3.44
N VAL A 52 -5.61 -0.67 3.17
CA VAL A 52 -5.85 0.72 2.74
C VAL A 52 -5.81 1.64 3.95
N ILE A 53 -4.90 2.62 3.90
CA ILE A 53 -4.68 3.57 5.01
C ILE A 53 -5.47 4.88 4.80
N GLY A 54 -5.88 5.19 3.56
CA GLY A 54 -6.69 6.37 3.26
C GLY A 54 -7.18 6.40 1.81
N VAL A 55 -8.29 7.09 1.58
CA VAL A 55 -8.89 7.27 0.25
C VAL A 55 -8.98 8.77 -0.03
N LYS A 56 -8.35 9.21 -1.11
CA LYS A 56 -8.48 10.59 -1.59
C LYS A 56 -9.59 10.65 -2.64
N GLN A 57 -10.72 11.28 -2.31
CA GLN A 57 -11.75 11.59 -3.30
C GLN A 57 -11.30 12.76 -4.17
N THR A 58 -11.46 12.63 -5.49
CA THR A 58 -11.34 13.76 -6.41
C THR A 58 -12.75 14.28 -6.63
N ILE A 59 -13.00 15.54 -6.27
CA ILE A 59 -14.27 16.25 -6.45
C ILE A 59 -14.21 17.04 -7.75
#